data_AF-A0A3N5YA38-F1
#
_entry.id   AF-A0A3N5YA38-F1
#
_cell.length_a   1.000
_cell.length_b   1.000
_cell.length_c   1.000
_cell.angle_alpha   90.00
_cell.angle_beta   90.00
_cell.angle_gamma   90.00
#
_symmetry.space_group_name_H-M   'P 1'
#
loop_
_entity.id
_entity.type
_entity.pdbx_description
1 polymer ?
#
loop_
_entity_poly.entity_id
_entity_poly.type
_entity_poly.pdbx_seq_one_letter_code
_entity_poly.pdbx_strand_id
1 'polypeptide(L)'
;MGKGKTLYIVLIVIALATLLPWPFVAYTSLFAFDAPGSDKDPATLAMTVPIWIYPVILLGSAGISWLMYRRKKLNLAIVLACIPLALIILYVAAAAIYFSKNA
;
A
#
# COMPACT_ATOMS: atom_id res chain seq x y z
N MET A 1 -25.69 3.59 13.19
CA MET A 1 -24.75 2.64 12.54
C MET A 1 -23.90 1.99 13.63
N GLY A 2 -23.65 0.67 13.59
CA GLY A 2 -22.83 0.01 14.63
C GLY A 2 -21.36 0.43 14.53
N LYS A 3 -20.67 0.62 15.67
CA LYS A 3 -19.28 1.13 15.73
C LYS A 3 -18.32 0.41 14.78
N GLY A 4 -18.40 -0.94 14.70
CA GLY A 4 -17.55 -1.72 13.80
C GLY A 4 -17.82 -1.50 12.30
N LYS A 5 -19.07 -1.18 11.91
CA LYS A 5 -19.40 -0.85 10.52
C LYS A 5 -18.82 0.51 10.14
N THR A 6 -18.93 1.48 11.05
CA THR A 6 -18.29 2.80 10.86
C THR A 6 -16.79 2.66 10.71
N LEU A 7 -16.13 1.87 11.59
CA LEU A 7 -14.70 1.60 11.50
C LEU A 7 -14.31 1.02 10.14
N TYR A 8 -15.03 -0.01 9.67
CA TYR A 8 -14.78 -0.60 8.36
C TYR A 8 -14.87 0.42 7.22
N ILE A 9 -15.94 1.24 7.20
CA ILE A 9 -16.13 2.26 6.17
C ILE A 9 -15.01 3.30 6.19
N VAL A 10 -14.61 3.75 7.39
CA VAL A 10 -13.50 4.70 7.53
C VAL A 10 -12.21 4.09 6.99
N LEU A 11 -11.89 2.84 7.37
CA LEU A 11 -10.67 2.17 6.93
C LEU A 11 -10.63 1.98 5.42
N ILE A 12 -11.73 1.53 4.80
CA ILE A 12 -11.76 1.31 3.35
C ILE A 12 -11.70 2.64 2.58
N VAL A 13 -12.32 3.70 3.09
CA VAL A 13 -12.23 5.04 2.47
C VAL A 13 -10.82 5.59 2.55
N ILE A 14 -10.16 5.49 3.70
CA ILE A 14 -8.76 5.88 3.85
C ILE A 14 -7.87 5.06 2.92
N ALA A 15 -8.06 3.73 2.90
CA ALA A 15 -7.30 2.84 2.03
C ALA A 15 -7.54 3.12 0.54
N LEU A 16 -8.73 3.55 0.11
CA LEU A 16 -8.96 3.93 -1.28
C LEU A 16 -8.40 5.32 -1.59
N ALA A 17 -8.44 6.25 -0.62
CA ALA A 17 -7.90 7.60 -0.78
C ALA A 17 -6.39 7.62 -1.02
N THR A 18 -5.64 6.63 -0.54
CA THR A 18 -4.19 6.48 -0.82
C THR A 18 -3.89 6.12 -2.28
N LEU A 19 -4.87 5.74 -3.10
CA LEU A 19 -4.68 5.67 -4.55
C LEU A 19 -4.53 7.05 -5.20
N LEU A 20 -5.03 8.12 -4.59
CA LEU A 20 -4.93 9.47 -5.17
C LEU A 20 -3.48 9.95 -5.34
N PRO A 21 -2.60 9.85 -4.32
CA PRO A 21 -1.18 10.20 -4.49
C PRO A 21 -0.38 9.16 -5.28
N TRP A 22 -0.90 7.95 -5.49
CA TRP A 22 -0.12 6.83 -6.06
C TRP A 22 0.49 7.12 -7.44
N PRO A 23 -0.24 7.68 -8.45
CA PRO A 23 0.33 7.94 -9.76
C PRO A 23 1.54 8.88 -9.70
N PHE A 24 1.50 9.86 -8.80
CA PHE A 24 2.62 10.78 -8.59
C PHE A 24 3.83 10.04 -8.02
N VAL A 25 3.64 9.23 -6.97
CA VAL A 25 4.72 8.44 -6.37
C VAL A 25 5.31 7.45 -7.38
N ALA A 26 4.46 6.74 -8.13
CA ALA A 26 4.89 5.81 -9.18
C ALA A 26 5.68 6.52 -10.27
N TYR A 27 5.24 7.69 -10.74
CA TYR A 27 5.98 8.49 -11.71
C TYR A 27 7.35 8.90 -11.18
N THR A 28 7.42 9.46 -9.95
CA THR A 28 8.70 9.88 -9.37
C THR A 28 9.66 8.72 -9.12
N SER A 29 9.13 7.50 -8.93
CA SER A 29 9.96 6.31 -8.74
C SER A 29 10.74 5.90 -10.00
N LEU A 30 10.37 6.39 -11.19
CA LEU A 30 11.08 6.12 -12.43
C LEU A 30 12.48 6.74 -12.46
N PHE A 31 12.65 7.91 -11.83
CA PHE A 31 13.96 8.59 -11.75
C PHE A 31 14.98 7.83 -10.90
N ALA A 32 14.56 6.80 -10.14
CA ALA A 32 15.49 5.91 -9.46
C ALA A 32 16.34 5.08 -10.43
N PHE A 33 15.95 5.02 -11.71
CA PHE A 33 16.64 4.25 -12.75
C PHE A 33 17.56 5.08 -13.67
N ASP A 34 17.79 6.37 -13.37
CA ASP A 34 18.59 7.25 -14.24
C ASP A 34 20.10 6.96 -14.19
N ALA A 35 20.57 6.21 -13.19
CA ALA A 35 21.98 5.88 -13.03
C ALA A 35 22.38 4.62 -13.83
N PRO A 36 23.58 4.54 -14.42
CA PRO A 36 24.03 3.35 -15.11
C PRO A 36 24.04 2.12 -14.16
N GLY A 37 23.32 1.07 -14.52
CA GLY A 37 23.27 -0.19 -13.77
C GLY A 37 22.25 -0.25 -12.62
N SER A 38 21.47 0.81 -12.36
CA SER A 38 20.43 0.81 -11.33
C SER A 38 19.26 -0.13 -11.65
N ASP A 39 19.09 -0.55 -12.90
CA ASP A 39 18.15 -1.58 -13.33
C ASP A 39 18.45 -2.96 -12.73
N LYS A 40 19.72 -3.20 -12.35
CA LYS A 40 20.19 -4.44 -11.74
C LYS A 40 20.46 -4.31 -10.25
N ASP A 41 20.39 -3.09 -9.70
CA ASP A 41 20.61 -2.85 -8.28
C ASP A 41 19.41 -3.38 -7.45
N PRO A 42 19.63 -4.35 -6.55
CA PRO A 42 18.55 -4.90 -5.73
C PRO A 42 17.86 -3.86 -4.84
N ALA A 43 18.58 -2.82 -4.39
CA ALA A 43 17.97 -1.80 -3.53
C ALA A 43 16.99 -0.93 -4.33
N THR A 44 17.38 -0.49 -5.52
CA THR A 44 16.51 0.26 -6.45
C THR A 44 15.25 -0.54 -6.79
N LEU A 45 15.39 -1.83 -7.12
CA LEU A 45 14.24 -2.71 -7.39
C LEU A 45 13.34 -2.91 -6.17
N ALA A 46 13.94 -3.12 -4.99
CA ALA A 46 13.20 -3.31 -3.73
C ALA A 46 12.41 -2.06 -3.32
N MET A 47 12.84 -0.86 -3.72
CA MET A 47 12.09 0.38 -3.49
C MET A 47 11.00 0.59 -4.54
N THR A 48 11.31 0.38 -5.81
CA THR A 48 10.41 0.75 -6.91
C THR A 48 9.28 -0.26 -7.13
N VAL A 49 9.57 -1.56 -7.12
CA VAL A 49 8.57 -2.62 -7.40
C VAL A 49 7.35 -2.58 -6.45
N PRO A 50 7.51 -2.40 -5.12
CA PRO A 50 6.37 -2.28 -4.21
C PRO A 50 5.45 -1.11 -4.53
N ILE A 51 5.98 0.01 -5.02
CA ILE A 51 5.17 1.18 -5.42
C ILE A 51 4.25 0.77 -6.58
N TRP A 52 4.77 0.06 -7.58
CA TRP A 52 3.98 -0.33 -8.76
C TRP A 52 2.95 -1.41 -8.47
N ILE A 53 3.24 -2.37 -7.58
CA ILE A 53 2.30 -3.44 -7.24
C ILE A 53 1.21 -3.00 -6.25
N TYR A 54 1.43 -1.90 -5.54
CA TYR A 54 0.52 -1.34 -4.54
C TYR A 54 -0.97 -1.28 -4.97
N PRO A 55 -1.35 -0.69 -6.12
CA PRO A 55 -2.75 -0.58 -6.52
C PRO A 55 -3.41 -1.96 -6.70
N VAL A 56 -2.66 -2.95 -7.18
CA VAL A 56 -3.17 -4.32 -7.36
C VAL A 56 -3.52 -4.93 -6.00
N ILE A 57 -2.62 -4.79 -5.02
CA ILE A 57 -2.84 -5.31 -3.66
C ILE A 57 -4.02 -4.59 -2.99
N LEU A 58 -4.08 -3.27 -3.12
CA LEU A 58 -5.13 -2.45 -2.54
C LEU A 58 -6.50 -2.79 -3.11
N LEU A 59 -6.64 -2.82 -4.44
CA LEU A 59 -7.92 -3.13 -5.10
C LEU A 59 -8.34 -4.58 -4.84
N GLY A 60 -7.38 -5.53 -4.88
CA GLY A 60 -7.63 -6.91 -4.53
C GLY A 60 -8.12 -7.05 -3.08
N SER A 61 -7.43 -6.42 -2.13
CA SER A 61 -7.83 -6.44 -0.72
C SER A 61 -9.17 -5.77 -0.48
N ALA A 62 -9.44 -4.64 -1.14
CA ALA A 62 -10.73 -3.94 -1.04
C ALA A 62 -11.89 -4.80 -1.57
N GLY A 63 -11.70 -5.47 -2.71
CA GLY A 63 -12.68 -6.39 -3.27
C GLY A 63 -12.98 -7.58 -2.34
N ILE A 64 -11.94 -8.24 -1.82
CA ILE A 64 -12.11 -9.36 -0.89
C ILE A 64 -12.73 -8.89 0.43
N SER A 65 -12.30 -7.73 0.93
CA SER A 65 -12.84 -7.11 2.14
C SER A 65 -14.33 -6.83 2.01
N TRP A 66 -14.76 -6.25 0.89
CA TRP A 66 -16.17 -6.03 0.58
C TRP A 66 -16.97 -7.33 0.53
N LEU A 67 -16.43 -8.38 -0.10
CA LEU A 67 -17.06 -9.71 -0.13
C LEU A 67 -17.26 -10.27 1.29
N MET A 68 -16.27 -10.13 2.18
CA MET A 68 -16.37 -10.57 3.58
C MET A 68 -17.38 -9.75 4.38
N TYR A 69 -17.44 -8.44 4.13
CA TYR A 69 -18.46 -7.57 4.72
C TYR A 69 -19.87 -8.02 4.31
N ARG A 70 -20.10 -8.31 3.03
CA ARG A 70 -21.37 -8.86 2.50
C ARG A 70 -21.73 -10.21 3.10
N ARG A 71 -20.73 -11.04 3.41
CA ARG A 71 -20.88 -12.34 4.11
C ARG A 71 -21.07 -12.21 5.63
N LYS A 72 -21.30 -11.00 6.16
CA LYS A 72 -21.45 -10.69 7.59
C LYS A 72 -20.21 -11.00 8.45
N LYS A 73 -19.04 -11.22 7.83
CA LYS A 73 -17.76 -11.46 8.50
C LYS A 73 -17.00 -10.14 8.72
N LEU A 74 -17.54 -9.28 9.60
CA LEU A 74 -17.05 -7.92 9.79
C LEU A 74 -15.58 -7.85 10.25
N ASN A 75 -15.17 -8.70 11.19
CA ASN A 75 -13.78 -8.71 11.69
C ASN A 75 -12.79 -9.00 10.55
N LEU A 76 -13.10 -9.95 9.67
CA LEU A 76 -12.25 -10.29 8.54
C LEU A 76 -12.24 -9.16 7.50
N ALA A 77 -13.37 -8.52 7.25
CA ALA A 77 -13.43 -7.35 6.37
C ALA A 77 -12.53 -6.21 6.87
N ILE A 78 -12.54 -5.95 8.18
CA ILE A 78 -11.67 -4.94 8.82
C ILE A 78 -10.19 -5.31 8.66
N VAL A 79 -9.81 -6.56 8.97
CA VAL A 79 -8.42 -7.03 8.81
C VAL A 79 -7.95 -6.85 7.37
N LEU A 80 -8.76 -7.24 6.39
CA LEU A 80 -8.43 -7.08 4.97
C LEU A 80 -8.31 -5.59 4.58
N ALA A 81 -9.19 -4.72 5.07
CA ALA A 81 -9.11 -3.28 4.81
C ALA A 81 -7.82 -2.65 5.36
N CYS A 82 -7.24 -3.23 6.42
CA CYS A 82 -5.98 -2.77 6.99
C CYS A 82 -4.73 -3.21 6.21
N ILE A 83 -4.80 -4.27 5.39
CA ILE A 83 -3.63 -4.80 4.64
C ILE A 83 -2.90 -3.71 3.83
N PRO A 84 -3.55 -2.95 2.93
CA PRO A 84 -2.85 -1.93 2.15
C PRO A 84 -2.26 -0.81 3.02
N LEU A 85 -2.89 -0.48 4.14
CA LEU A 85 -2.40 0.54 5.08
C LEU A 85 -1.15 0.06 5.82
N ALA A 86 -1.17 -1.19 6.29
CA ALA A 86 -0.02 -1.82 6.95
C ALA A 86 1.18 -1.92 6.01
N LEU A 87 0.95 -2.20 4.72
CA LEU A 87 2.01 -2.24 3.71
C LEU A 87 2.65 -0.87 3.47
N ILE A 88 1.85 0.21 3.43
CA ILE A 88 2.43 1.57 3.35
C ILE A 88 3.33 1.82 4.56
N ILE A 89 2.84 1.55 5.78
CA ILE A 89 3.60 1.80 7.00
C ILE A 89 4.91 1.01 7.00
N LEU A 90 4.85 -0.27 6.64
CA LEU A 90 6.02 -1.14 6.55
C LEU A 90 7.02 -0.64 5.49
N TYR A 91 6.53 -0.26 4.33
CA TYR A 91 7.37 0.25 3.24
C TYR A 91 8.07 1.55 3.62
N VAL A 92 7.33 2.51 4.19
CA VAL A 92 7.90 3.79 4.65
C VAL A 92 8.94 3.57 5.75
N ALA A 93 8.67 2.68 6.71
CA ALA A 93 9.63 2.35 7.76
C ALA A 93 10.90 1.70 7.20
N ALA A 94 10.77 0.76 6.26
CA ALA A 94 11.91 0.11 5.61
C ALA A 94 12.75 1.11 4.82
N ALA A 95 12.10 2.00 4.05
CA ALA A 95 12.77 3.06 3.32
C ALA A 95 13.52 4.01 4.26
N ALA A 96 12.88 4.47 5.34
CA ALA A 96 13.50 5.35 6.33
C ALA A 96 14.75 4.72 6.98
N ILE A 97 14.70 3.44 7.34
CA ILE A 97 15.84 2.70 7.91
C ILE A 97 16.97 2.55 6.89
N TYR A 98 16.63 2.31 5.61
CA TYR A 98 17.64 2.22 4.56
C TYR A 98 18.36 3.55 4.38
N PHE A 99 17.61 4.65 4.24
CA PHE A 99 18.20 5.98 4.07
C PHE A 99 18.99 6.42 5.30
N SER A 100 18.56 6.08 6.52
CA SER A 100 19.32 6.43 7.73
C SER A 100 20.69 5.74 7.83
N LYS A 101 20.89 4.64 7.12
CA LYS A 101 22.16 3.89 7.10
C LYS A 101 23.10 4.34 5.98
N ASN A 102 22.58 5.00 4.96
CA ASN A 102 23.28 5.34 3.72
C ASN A 102 23.36 6.85 3.46
N ALA A 103 22.87 7.68 4.40
CA ALA A 103 23.04 9.13 4.43
C ALA A 103 24.28 9.51 5.23
#